data_AF-A0A923V611-F1
#
_entry.id   AF-A0A923V611-F1
#
_cell.length_a   1.000
_cell.length_b   1.000
_cell.length_c   1.000
_cell.angle_alpha   90.00
_cell.angle_beta   90.00
_cell.angle_gamma   90.00
#
_symmetry.space_group_name_H-M   'P 1'
#
loop_
_entity.id
_entity.type
_entity.pdbx_description
1 polymer ?
#
loop_
_entity_poly.entity_id
_entity_poly.type
_entity_poly.pdbx_seq_one_letter_code
_entity_poly.pdbx_strand_id
1 'polypeptide(L)'
;MFSNCLFIFVCMLVTNPLSWAQAPSMPAVTPQVSAEAEVGDIFLLCKRDKSVRWLRAYKLDSGKCKTLYSKEGYLQVVSSATYFASCEGVLQSVRQNIEEGGFKCTAMPQVSYFGIEN
;
A
#
# COMPACT_ATOMS: atom_id res chain seq x y z
N MET A 1 41.20 -15.09 19.88
CA MET A 1 42.12 -16.04 19.21
C MET A 1 41.29 -16.79 18.18
N PHE A 2 41.25 -16.28 16.95
CA PHE A 2 42.09 -16.66 15.80
C PHE A 2 41.74 -18.04 15.21
N SER A 3 41.25 -18.03 13.96
CA SER A 3 41.55 -18.97 12.85
C SER A 3 40.34 -18.92 11.90
N ASN A 4 40.30 -18.24 10.75
CA ASN A 4 41.27 -17.98 9.66
C ASN A 4 41.81 -19.23 8.96
N CYS A 5 41.01 -19.77 8.04
CA CYS A 5 41.46 -20.49 6.83
C CYS A 5 40.86 -19.74 5.63
N LEU A 6 41.58 -18.84 4.97
CA LEU A 6 42.64 -19.09 3.98
C LEU A 6 42.10 -19.67 2.65
N PHE A 7 41.82 -18.74 1.73
CA PHE A 7 42.23 -18.72 0.32
C PHE A 7 42.56 -20.04 -0.41
N ILE A 8 41.73 -20.38 -1.41
CA ILE A 8 42.13 -20.92 -2.75
C ILE A 8 41.01 -20.48 -3.73
N PHE A 9 41.10 -19.36 -4.45
CA PHE A 9 41.77 -19.17 -5.75
C PHE A 9 41.72 -20.39 -6.69
N VAL A 10 40.59 -20.61 -7.38
CA VAL A 10 40.59 -21.24 -8.71
C VAL A 10 39.93 -20.29 -9.69
N CYS A 11 40.80 -19.60 -10.40
CA CYS A 11 40.50 -18.77 -11.54
C CYS A 11 40.53 -19.67 -12.79
N MET A 12 39.64 -19.34 -13.73
CA MET A 12 39.76 -19.57 -15.17
C MET A 12 39.12 -20.82 -15.82
N LEU A 13 38.51 -20.51 -16.96
CA LEU A 13 38.24 -21.33 -18.14
C LEU A 13 36.89 -22.05 -18.22
N VAL A 14 35.83 -21.32 -18.55
CA VAL A 14 35.04 -21.66 -19.75
C VAL A 14 34.63 -20.38 -20.48
N THR A 15 35.21 -20.21 -21.66
CA THR A 15 34.95 -19.18 -22.65
C THR A 15 33.53 -19.29 -23.19
N ASN A 16 32.78 -18.19 -23.11
CA ASN A 16 31.45 -17.99 -23.65
C ASN A 16 31.58 -17.32 -25.03
N PRO A 17 31.13 -17.93 -26.15
CA PRO A 17 30.95 -17.19 -27.39
C PRO A 17 29.54 -16.59 -27.48
N LEU A 18 29.56 -15.26 -27.55
CA LEU A 18 28.46 -14.33 -27.75
C LEU A 18 27.92 -14.37 -29.20
N SER A 19 26.64 -14.01 -29.34
CA SER A 19 25.95 -13.51 -30.56
C SER A 19 25.31 -14.58 -31.46
N TRP A 20 24.13 -14.41 -32.07
CA TRP A 20 23.11 -13.36 -32.10
C TRP A 20 22.03 -13.88 -33.09
N ALA A 21 20.77 -14.01 -32.68
CA ALA A 21 19.61 -13.99 -33.58
C ALA A 21 18.32 -14.22 -32.77
N GLN A 22 17.75 -13.15 -32.22
CA GLN A 22 16.35 -13.15 -31.82
C GLN A 22 15.78 -11.76 -32.08
N ALA A 23 14.86 -11.70 -33.05
CA ALA A 23 14.10 -10.52 -33.40
C ALA A 23 13.28 -10.05 -32.19
N PRO A 24 13.18 -8.73 -31.92
CA PRO A 24 12.33 -8.22 -30.86
C PRO A 24 10.86 -8.33 -31.31
N SER A 25 10.15 -9.34 -30.81
CA SER A 25 8.69 -9.31 -30.76
C SER A 25 8.29 -8.22 -29.78
N MET A 26 7.69 -7.14 -30.28
CA MET A 26 7.16 -6.04 -29.48
C MET A 26 6.18 -6.62 -28.45
N PRO A 27 6.44 -6.52 -27.13
CA PRO A 27 5.38 -6.74 -26.17
C PRO A 27 4.41 -5.58 -26.33
N ALA A 28 3.18 -5.90 -26.72
CA ALA A 28 2.07 -4.98 -26.61
C ALA A 28 2.09 -4.41 -25.18
N VAL A 29 2.35 -3.11 -25.09
CA VAL A 29 2.29 -2.33 -23.86
C VAL A 29 0.83 -2.40 -23.40
N THR A 30 0.52 -3.45 -22.64
CA THR A 30 -0.61 -3.39 -21.74
C THR A 30 -0.15 -2.51 -20.59
N PRO A 31 -0.86 -1.42 -20.26
CA PRO A 31 -0.62 -0.69 -19.04
C PRO A 31 -0.95 -1.64 -17.88
N GLN A 32 0.07 -2.39 -17.44
CA GLN A 32 0.09 -3.08 -16.17
C GLN A 32 0.19 -1.96 -15.14
N VAL A 33 -0.96 -1.38 -14.78
CA VAL A 33 -1.08 -0.57 -13.56
C VAL A 33 -0.81 -1.54 -12.43
N SER A 34 0.47 -1.66 -12.06
CA SER A 34 0.88 -2.25 -10.80
C SER A 34 0.22 -1.41 -9.71
N ALA A 35 -0.94 -1.88 -9.28
CA ALA A 35 -1.54 -1.51 -8.02
C ALA A 35 -0.66 -2.09 -6.91
N GLU A 36 0.57 -1.60 -6.80
CA GLU A 36 1.33 -1.63 -5.56
C GLU A 36 0.53 -0.74 -4.61
N ALA A 37 -0.47 -1.34 -3.96
CA ALA A 37 -1.09 -0.77 -2.80
C ALA A 37 0.07 -0.44 -1.86
N GLU A 38 0.42 0.84 -1.77
CA GLU A 38 1.46 1.28 -0.85
C GLU A 38 1.13 0.67 0.50
N VAL A 39 2.07 -0.10 1.04
CA VAL A 39 1.91 -0.98 2.21
C VAL A 39 1.57 -0.18 3.49
N GLY A 40 1.30 1.12 3.37
CA GLY A 40 0.88 2.01 4.43
C GLY A 40 -0.32 2.90 4.11
N ASP A 41 -1.19 2.58 3.14
CA ASP A 41 -2.44 3.33 2.92
C ASP A 41 -3.69 2.43 2.90
N ILE A 42 -4.46 2.51 3.98
CA ILE A 42 -5.70 1.76 4.19
C ILE A 42 -6.88 2.70 3.99
N PHE A 43 -7.77 2.34 3.07
CA PHE A 43 -9.02 3.05 2.85
C PHE A 43 -10.22 2.16 3.24
N LEU A 44 -11.15 2.71 4.01
CA LEU A 44 -12.45 2.08 4.28
C LEU A 44 -13.60 2.99 3.89
N LEU A 45 -14.59 2.40 3.24
CA LEU A 45 -15.86 3.05 2.97
C LEU A 45 -16.94 2.40 3.81
N CYS A 46 -17.60 3.21 4.63
CA CYS A 46 -18.70 2.81 5.49
C CYS A 46 -20.02 3.37 4.96
N LYS A 47 -20.96 2.49 4.63
CA LYS A 47 -22.27 2.88 4.10
C LYS A 47 -23.39 2.46 5.05
N ARG A 48 -24.38 3.33 5.20
CA ARG A 48 -25.66 3.04 5.88
C ARG A 48 -26.77 3.74 5.14
N ASP A 49 -27.66 2.96 4.51
CA ASP A 49 -28.76 3.48 3.70
C ASP A 49 -28.27 4.54 2.69
N LYS A 50 -28.60 5.82 2.89
CA LYS A 50 -28.19 6.96 2.05
C LYS A 50 -26.96 7.71 2.58
N SER A 51 -26.44 7.33 3.75
CA SER A 51 -25.27 7.96 4.38
C SER A 51 -24.00 7.19 4.03
N VAL A 52 -23.04 7.89 3.43
CA VAL A 52 -21.71 7.36 3.12
C VAL A 52 -20.68 8.11 3.95
N ARG A 53 -19.82 7.37 4.62
CA ARG A 53 -18.68 7.87 5.38
C ARG A 53 -17.45 7.11 4.95
N TRP A 54 -16.30 7.76 4.98
CA TRP A 54 -15.06 7.10 4.61
C TRP A 54 -13.98 7.39 5.63
N LEU A 55 -13.04 6.45 5.74
CA LEU A 55 -11.89 6.49 6.61
C LEU A 55 -10.67 6.20 5.76
N ARG A 56 -9.59 6.92 6.05
CA ARG A 56 -8.30 6.67 5.41
C ARG A 56 -7.20 6.78 6.43
N ALA A 57 -6.35 5.76 6.55
CA ALA A 57 -5.09 5.87 7.28
C ALA A 57 -3.95 5.74 6.29
N TYR A 58 -3.10 6.76 6.24
CA TYR A 58 -1.96 6.78 5.34
C TYR A 58 -0.69 7.16 6.09
N LYS A 59 0.44 6.64 5.62
CA LYS A 59 1.77 7.04 6.08
C LYS A 59 2.21 8.29 5.31
N LEU A 60 2.72 9.29 6.02
CA LEU A 60 3.37 10.46 5.45
C LEU A 60 4.84 10.14 5.18
N ASP A 61 5.42 10.85 4.21
CA ASP A 61 6.86 10.83 3.90
C ASP A 61 7.73 11.20 5.10
N SER A 62 7.17 11.98 6.04
CA SER A 62 7.82 12.32 7.31
C SER A 62 7.94 11.13 8.29
N GLY A 63 7.57 9.92 7.87
CA GLY A 63 7.55 8.71 8.69
C GLY A 63 6.38 8.61 9.68
N LYS A 64 5.56 9.66 9.79
CA LYS A 64 4.37 9.70 10.64
C LYS A 64 3.18 9.08 9.91
N CYS A 65 2.12 8.74 10.61
CA CYS A 65 0.84 8.33 10.03
C CYS A 65 -0.24 9.35 10.39
N LYS A 66 -1.25 9.44 9.53
CA LYS A 66 -2.47 10.21 9.77
C LYS A 66 -3.68 9.37 9.45
N THR A 67 -4.68 9.44 10.33
CA THR A 67 -5.99 8.83 10.12
C THR A 67 -7.02 9.93 9.92
N LEU A 68 -7.71 9.88 8.79
CA LEU A 68 -8.78 10.78 8.40
C LEU A 68 -10.11 10.06 8.47
N TYR A 69 -11.14 10.80 8.89
CA TYR A 69 -12.51 10.34 8.91
C TYR A 69 -13.42 11.42 8.32
N SER A 70 -14.29 11.02 7.41
CA SER A 70 -15.30 11.90 6.83
C SER A 70 -16.65 11.70 7.52
N LYS A 71 -17.19 12.79 8.08
CA LYS A 71 -18.50 12.85 8.72
C LYS A 71 -19.28 14.03 8.14
N GLU A 72 -20.41 13.74 7.50
CA GLU A 72 -21.37 14.77 7.04
C GLU A 72 -20.77 15.84 6.12
N GLY A 73 -19.79 15.44 5.29
CA GLY A 73 -19.09 16.36 4.39
C GLY A 73 -17.86 17.04 4.98
N TYR A 74 -17.58 16.83 6.28
CA TYR A 74 -16.40 17.35 6.95
C TYR A 74 -15.33 16.28 7.12
N LEU A 75 -14.09 16.68 6.87
CA LEU A 75 -12.89 15.87 7.09
C LEU A 75 -12.30 16.16 8.46
N GLN A 76 -12.21 15.12 9.29
CA GLN A 76 -11.62 15.20 10.63
C GLN A 76 -10.37 14.32 10.70
N VAL A 77 -9.29 14.89 11.25
CA VAL A 77 -8.08 14.14 11.60
C VAL A 77 -8.35 13.48 12.94
N VAL A 78 -8.48 12.15 12.95
CA VAL A 78 -8.79 11.39 14.16
C VAL A 78 -7.52 11.02 14.92
N SER A 79 -6.41 10.83 14.21
CA SER A 79 -5.12 10.54 14.83
C SER A 79 -3.96 11.00 13.96
N SER A 80 -2.88 11.39 14.62
CA SER A 80 -1.56 11.50 14.02
C SER A 80 -0.55 10.88 14.97
N ALA A 81 0.18 9.87 14.50
CA ALA A 81 1.16 9.15 15.31
C ALA A 81 2.46 8.93 14.52
N THR A 82 3.54 8.59 15.21
CA THR A 82 4.83 8.30 14.56
C THR A 82 4.87 6.88 13.97
N TYR A 83 4.05 5.96 14.48
CA TYR A 83 4.04 4.55 14.07
C TYR A 83 2.74 4.19 13.37
N PHE A 84 2.84 3.50 12.24
CA PHE A 84 1.67 3.09 11.45
C PHE A 84 0.73 2.16 12.23
N ALA A 85 1.27 1.25 13.04
CA ALA A 85 0.49 0.36 13.91
C ALA A 85 -0.47 1.12 14.85
N SER A 86 -0.09 2.31 15.30
CA SER A 86 -0.99 3.16 16.11
C SER A 86 -2.15 3.71 15.29
N CYS A 87 -1.92 4.10 14.03
CA CYS A 87 -2.99 4.54 13.14
C CYS A 87 -3.92 3.39 12.74
N GLU A 88 -3.39 2.18 12.55
CA GLU A 88 -4.20 0.97 12.33
C GLU A 88 -5.10 0.66 13.52
N GLY A 89 -4.55 0.69 14.74
CA GLY A 89 -5.33 0.48 15.96
C GLY A 89 -6.48 1.48 16.09
N VAL A 90 -6.19 2.78 15.89
CA VAL A 90 -7.23 3.82 15.90
C VAL A 90 -8.25 3.57 14.79
N LEU A 91 -7.81 3.23 13.58
CA LEU A 91 -8.69 2.98 12.45
C LEU A 91 -9.63 1.80 12.70
N GLN A 92 -9.16 0.73 13.33
CA GLN A 92 -10.02 -0.40 13.75
C GLN A 92 -11.03 0.03 14.83
N SER A 93 -10.61 0.83 15.82
CA SER A 93 -11.53 1.36 16.84
C SER A 93 -12.62 2.24 16.23
N VAL A 94 -12.26 3.14 15.31
CA VAL A 94 -13.23 4.02 14.65
C VAL A 94 -14.16 3.20 13.76
N ARG A 95 -13.63 2.21 13.03
CA ARG A 95 -14.43 1.28 12.25
C ARG A 95 -15.47 0.59 13.12
N GLN A 96 -15.06 0.01 14.25
CA GLN A 96 -15.95 -0.68 15.17
C GLN A 96 -17.06 0.25 15.67
N ASN A 97 -16.73 1.47 16.10
CA ASN A 97 -17.72 2.46 16.54
C ASN A 97 -18.74 2.80 15.44
N ILE A 98 -18.30 2.85 14.18
CA ILE A 98 -19.16 3.12 13.03
C ILE A 98 -20.05 1.91 12.71
N GLU A 99 -19.51 0.69 12.80
CA GLU A 99 -20.26 -0.55 12.61
C GLU A 99 -21.31 -0.78 13.72
N GLU A 100 -20.98 -0.46 14.97
CA GLU A 100 -21.93 -0.41 16.10
C GLU A 100 -23.05 0.62 15.85
N GLY A 101 -22.70 1.72 15.19
CA GLY A 101 -23.65 2.71 14.68
C GLY A 101 -24.50 2.24 13.48
N GLY A 102 -24.43 0.95 13.10
CA GLY A 102 -25.24 0.35 12.03
C GLY A 102 -24.73 0.59 10.61
N PHE A 103 -23.52 1.11 10.44
CA PHE A 103 -22.89 1.23 9.13
C PHE A 103 -22.17 -0.07 8.75
N LYS A 104 -22.07 -0.35 7.44
CA LYS A 104 -21.29 -1.46 6.91
C LYS A 104 -20.02 -0.93 6.27
N CYS A 105 -18.87 -1.25 6.87
CA CYS A 105 -17.57 -0.82 6.39
C CYS A 105 -16.93 -1.88 5.48
N THR A 106 -16.38 -1.43 4.36
CA THR A 106 -15.66 -2.26 3.39
C THR A 106 -14.29 -1.63 3.14
N ALA A 107 -13.24 -2.42 3.27
CA ALA A 107 -11.90 -2.01 2.90
C ALA A 107 -11.81 -1.95 1.37
N MET A 108 -11.28 -0.85 0.83
CA MET A 108 -11.04 -0.70 -0.60
C MET A 108 -9.57 -0.39 -0.86
N PRO A 109 -8.98 -0.98 -1.91
CA PRO A 109 -7.66 -0.59 -2.36
C PRO A 109 -7.70 0.82 -2.96
N GLN A 110 -6.63 1.59 -2.77
CA GLN A 110 -6.44 2.98 -3.21
C GLN A 110 -6.81 3.21 -4.69
N VAL A 111 -6.58 2.20 -5.53
CA VAL A 111 -6.79 2.26 -7.00
C VAL A 111 -8.26 2.39 -7.38
N SER A 112 -9.19 2.01 -6.50
CA SER A 112 -10.64 2.12 -6.74
C SER A 112 -11.18 3.55 -6.65
N TYR A 113 -10.41 4.51 -6.11
CA TYR A 113 -10.86 5.89 -5.91
C TYR A 113 -10.79 6.78 -7.16
N PHE A 114 -10.02 6.38 -8.17
CA PHE A 114 -9.83 7.16 -9.40
C PHE A 114 -10.99 7.01 -10.42
N GLY A 115 -12.03 6.23 -10.08
CA GLY A 115 -13.17 5.95 -10.96
C GLY A 115 -14.48 6.68 -10.62
N ILE A 116 -14.48 7.60 -9.65
CA ILE A 116 -15.66 8.43 -9.31
C ILE A 116 -15.47 9.87 -9.80
N GLU A 117 -14.71 10.05 -10.87
CA GLU A 117 -14.59 11.30 -11.61
C GLU A 117 -14.79 10.98 -13.09
N ASN A 118 -16.03 10.70 -13.47
CA ASN A 118 -16.56 10.94 -14.82
C ASN A 118 -18.09 11.05 -14.78
#